data_AF-A0A0J9W2S2-F1
#
_entry.id   AF-A0A0J9W2S2-F1
#
_cell.length_a   1.000
_cell.length_b   1.000
_cell.length_c   1.000
_cell.angle_alpha   90.00
_cell.angle_beta   90.00
_cell.angle_gamma   90.00
#
_symmetry.space_group_name_H-M   'P 1'
#
loop_
_entity.id
_entity.type
_entity.pdbx_description
1 polymer ?
#
loop_
_entity_poly.entity_id
_entity_poly.type
_entity_poly.pdbx_seq_one_letter_code
_entity_poly.pdbx_strand_id
1 'polypeptide(L)'
;MDLNPEWDRDQFIETMKDVKAWWFFFFSFIICIPNGGTTSFSTIVIKSFGYDEKQTILMGLPASAFQLTTVVLVAVFTTYVRKSRHIALVLTYLMAIAGILMIKLLPTAEKLSRLAGFWLIMAVAPAFPLMLSLSASNIAGFTKKSTVMAMIFLGYCAGNLSGPQFFISTEAPGYHTAYTTIMVCYAITIALVVGIYFYLTWENRRRDNEQGVKRDPEESRQVDLTEDGTLLQVDETDKQNKNFRYIL
;
A
#
# COMPACT_ATOMS: atom_id res chain seq x y z
N MET A 1 -20.96 -8.63 31.02
CA MET A 1 -19.64 -8.33 31.62
C MET A 1 -18.90 -7.53 30.58
N ASP A 2 -18.61 -6.28 30.89
CA ASP A 2 -18.40 -5.21 29.92
C ASP A 2 -17.17 -5.44 29.04
N LEU A 3 -17.41 -5.73 27.77
CA LEU A 3 -16.42 -5.61 26.69
C LEU A 3 -16.22 -4.12 26.40
N ASN A 4 -15.71 -3.36 27.37
CA ASN A 4 -15.20 -2.02 27.09
C ASN A 4 -13.73 -2.21 26.73
N PRO A 5 -13.33 -2.05 25.46
CA PRO A 5 -11.94 -2.13 25.10
C PRO A 5 -11.22 -0.93 25.72
N GLU A 6 -10.57 -1.17 26.86
CA GLU A 6 -9.80 -0.17 27.58
C GLU A 6 -8.46 0.06 26.87
N TRP A 7 -7.99 1.30 26.90
CA TRP A 7 -6.70 1.66 26.33
C TRP A 7 -5.56 1.07 27.16
N ASP A 8 -4.81 0.14 26.57
CA ASP A 8 -3.68 -0.52 27.22
C ASP A 8 -2.35 0.14 26.81
N ARG A 9 -1.66 0.73 27.80
CA ARG A 9 -0.35 1.38 27.60
C ARG A 9 0.73 0.39 27.20
N ASP A 10 0.67 -0.86 27.63
CA ASP A 10 1.68 -1.87 27.31
C ASP A 10 1.56 -2.27 25.85
N GLN A 11 0.33 -2.43 25.33
CA GLN A 11 0.09 -2.62 23.90
C GLN A 11 0.60 -1.44 23.07
N PHE A 12 0.40 -0.21 23.55
CA PHE A 12 0.93 0.99 22.89
C PHE A 12 2.47 0.97 22.82
N ILE A 13 3.15 0.71 23.94
CA ILE A 13 4.62 0.63 23.99
C ILE A 13 5.14 -0.51 23.12
N GLU A 14 4.44 -1.65 23.10
CA GLU A 14 4.76 -2.77 22.22
C GLU A 14 4.67 -2.34 20.74
N THR A 15 3.61 -1.61 20.38
CA THR A 15 3.38 -1.09 19.02
C THR A 15 4.52 -0.18 18.57
N MET A 16 4.93 0.75 19.44
CA MET A 16 6.02 1.69 19.14
C MET A 16 7.38 1.00 18.93
N LYS A 17 7.55 -0.20 19.47
CA LYS A 17 8.75 -1.05 19.27
C LYS A 17 8.56 -2.10 18.18
N ASP A 18 7.38 -2.19 17.55
CA ASP A 18 7.10 -3.19 16.54
C ASP A 18 7.57 -2.71 15.16
N VAL A 19 8.49 -3.47 14.56
CA VAL A 19 8.98 -3.24 13.20
C VAL A 19 7.84 -3.21 12.19
N LYS A 20 6.77 -4.01 12.41
CA LYS A 20 5.61 -4.04 11.52
C LYS A 20 4.82 -2.73 11.52
N ALA A 21 4.66 -2.10 12.70
CA ALA A 21 3.96 -0.82 12.83
C ALA A 21 4.69 0.30 12.08
N TRP A 22 6.02 0.35 12.23
CA TRP A 22 6.87 1.26 11.48
C TRP A 22 6.87 0.98 9.98
N TRP A 23 6.83 -0.30 9.59
CA TRP A 23 6.69 -0.66 8.18
C TRP A 23 5.41 -0.09 7.56
N PHE A 24 4.26 -0.21 8.22
CA PHE A 24 3.00 0.38 7.75
C PHE A 24 3.07 1.91 7.68
N PHE A 25 3.73 2.56 8.64
CA PHE A 25 3.97 4.00 8.61
C PHE A 25 4.80 4.42 7.38
N PHE A 26 5.97 3.80 7.18
CA PHE A 26 6.87 4.14 6.06
C PHE A 26 6.25 3.80 4.72
N PHE A 27 5.56 2.67 4.61
CA PHE A 27 4.82 2.31 3.42
C PHE A 27 3.76 3.38 3.09
N SER A 28 2.91 3.74 4.06
CA SER A 28 1.89 4.80 3.88
C SER A 28 2.51 6.15 3.50
N PHE A 29 3.61 6.53 4.13
CA PHE A 29 4.33 7.77 3.81
C PHE A 29 4.84 7.79 2.36
N ILE A 30 5.54 6.75 1.94
CA ILE A 30 6.21 6.72 0.63
C ILE A 30 5.21 6.63 -0.52
N ILE A 31 4.12 5.87 -0.37
CA ILE A 31 3.10 5.75 -1.43
C ILE A 31 2.29 7.03 -1.59
N CYS A 32 2.14 7.81 -0.51
CA CYS A 32 1.37 9.06 -0.53
C CYS A 32 2.16 10.23 -1.12
N ILE A 33 3.50 10.18 -1.18
CA ILE A 33 4.32 11.20 -1.86
C ILE A 33 3.93 11.29 -3.35
N PRO A 34 4.00 10.21 -4.16
CA PRO A 34 3.50 10.23 -5.52
C PRO A 34 2.01 10.55 -5.63
N ASN A 35 1.20 10.09 -4.67
CA ASN A 35 -0.25 10.30 -4.71
C ASN A 35 -0.59 11.79 -4.67
N GLY A 36 -0.07 12.52 -3.67
CA GLY A 36 -0.32 13.96 -3.51
C GLY A 36 0.24 14.78 -4.67
N GLY A 37 1.44 14.45 -5.15
CA GLY A 37 2.02 15.14 -6.30
C GLY A 37 1.27 14.89 -7.61
N THR A 38 0.98 13.63 -7.93
CA THR A 38 0.38 13.28 -9.23
C THR A 38 -1.08 13.70 -9.31
N THR A 39 -1.84 13.63 -8.22
CA THR A 39 -3.23 14.11 -8.22
C THR A 39 -3.31 15.62 -8.41
N SER A 40 -2.52 16.40 -7.66
CA SER A 40 -2.50 17.88 -7.78
C SER A 40 -2.02 18.37 -9.14
N PHE A 41 -1.07 17.69 -9.77
CA PHE A 41 -0.46 18.13 -11.03
C PHE A 41 -0.91 17.34 -12.27
N SER A 42 -1.84 16.39 -12.13
CA SER A 42 -2.35 15.53 -13.22
C SER A 42 -2.79 16.32 -14.46
N THR A 43 -3.62 17.35 -14.26
CA THR A 43 -4.11 18.23 -15.33
C THR A 43 -2.96 18.99 -16.02
N ILE A 44 -1.99 19.48 -15.26
CA ILE A 44 -0.84 20.22 -15.78
C ILE A 44 0.06 19.28 -16.61
N VAL A 45 0.27 18.06 -16.13
CA VAL A 45 1.03 17.02 -16.84
C VAL A 45 0.36 16.64 -18.16
N ILE A 46 -0.95 16.40 -18.17
CA ILE A 46 -1.66 16.05 -19.41
C ILE A 46 -1.66 17.24 -20.39
N LYS A 47 -1.86 18.47 -19.90
CA LYS A 47 -1.75 19.69 -20.73
C LYS A 47 -0.35 19.85 -21.32
N SER A 48 0.69 19.47 -20.57
CA SER A 48 2.10 19.52 -21.03
C SER A 48 2.38 18.59 -22.22
N PHE A 49 1.53 17.59 -22.48
CA PHE A 49 1.62 16.73 -23.66
C PHE A 49 1.07 17.42 -24.94
N GLY A 50 0.57 18.65 -24.83
CA GLY A 50 0.06 19.44 -25.95
C GLY A 50 -1.39 19.11 -26.31
N TYR A 51 -2.21 18.80 -25.31
CA TYR A 51 -3.67 18.71 -25.41
C TYR A 51 -4.31 20.05 -24.97
N ASP A 52 -5.44 20.40 -25.57
CA ASP A 52 -6.23 21.56 -25.14
C ASP A 52 -6.84 21.32 -23.74
N GLU A 53 -7.30 22.37 -23.05
CA GLU A 53 -7.89 22.26 -21.70
C GLU A 53 -9.11 21.34 -21.68
N LYS A 54 -9.99 21.47 -22.68
CA LYS A 54 -11.18 20.60 -22.81
C LYS A 54 -10.79 19.14 -23.06
N GLN A 55 -9.77 18.93 -23.89
CA GLN A 55 -9.25 17.59 -24.17
C GLN A 55 -8.56 16.98 -22.96
N THR A 56 -7.85 17.78 -22.17
CA THR A 56 -7.16 17.33 -20.95
C THR A 56 -8.14 16.76 -19.93
N ILE A 57 -9.26 17.46 -19.67
CA ILE A 57 -10.31 16.97 -18.79
C ILE A 57 -10.92 15.68 -19.35
N LEU A 58 -11.19 15.65 -20.65
CA LEU A 58 -11.73 14.46 -21.33
C LEU A 58 -10.79 13.26 -21.22
N MET A 59 -9.47 13.45 -21.34
CA MET A 59 -8.46 12.40 -21.21
C MET A 59 -8.24 11.94 -19.76
N GLY A 60 -8.72 12.70 -18.77
CA GLY A 60 -8.77 12.30 -17.37
C GLY A 60 -9.85 11.24 -17.07
N LEU A 61 -10.97 11.26 -17.80
CA LEU A 61 -12.07 10.30 -17.59
C LEU A 61 -11.65 8.84 -17.83
N PRO A 62 -10.95 8.49 -18.95
CA PRO A 62 -10.39 7.15 -19.14
C PRO A 62 -9.40 6.74 -18.05
N ALA A 63 -8.60 7.68 -17.52
CA ALA A 63 -7.66 7.40 -16.43
C ALA A 63 -8.41 6.88 -15.19
N SER A 64 -9.49 7.56 -14.78
CA SER A 64 -10.31 7.15 -13.64
C SER A 64 -11.04 5.82 -13.88
N ALA A 65 -11.52 5.59 -15.11
CA ALA A 65 -12.13 4.30 -15.47
C ALA A 65 -11.11 3.16 -15.39
N PHE A 66 -9.91 3.36 -15.92
CA PHE A 66 -8.81 2.39 -15.88
C PHE A 66 -8.36 2.10 -14.44
N GLN A 67 -8.29 3.14 -13.61
CA GLN A 67 -8.02 3.03 -12.18
C GLN A 67 -9.07 2.14 -11.49
N LEU A 68 -10.36 2.37 -11.74
CA LEU A 68 -11.44 1.55 -11.18
C LEU A 68 -11.32 0.09 -11.63
N THR A 69 -11.11 -0.14 -12.93
CA THR A 69 -10.95 -1.50 -13.48
C THR A 69 -9.77 -2.22 -12.83
N THR A 70 -8.63 -1.55 -12.68
CA THR A 70 -7.44 -2.14 -12.05
C THR A 70 -7.71 -2.51 -10.60
N VAL A 71 -8.39 -1.64 -9.83
CA VAL A 71 -8.77 -1.93 -8.45
C VAL A 71 -9.65 -3.17 -8.35
N VAL A 72 -10.67 -3.27 -9.20
CA VAL A 72 -11.59 -4.43 -9.22
C VAL A 72 -10.83 -5.71 -9.59
N LEU A 73 -10.01 -5.67 -10.64
CA LEU A 73 -9.22 -6.83 -11.08
C LEU A 73 -8.27 -7.34 -9.99
N VAL A 74 -7.57 -6.43 -9.33
CA VAL A 74 -6.64 -6.79 -8.24
C VAL A 74 -7.41 -7.31 -7.02
N ALA A 75 -8.56 -6.72 -6.68
CA ALA A 75 -9.41 -7.21 -5.59
C ALA A 75 -9.94 -8.63 -5.87
N VAL A 76 -10.41 -8.89 -7.09
CA VAL A 76 -10.86 -10.22 -7.54
C VAL A 76 -9.68 -11.19 -7.49
N PHE A 77 -8.53 -10.84 -8.07
CA PHE A 77 -7.34 -11.68 -8.08
C PHE A 77 -6.88 -12.07 -6.67
N THR A 78 -6.82 -11.10 -5.75
CA THR A 78 -6.43 -11.35 -4.35
C THR A 78 -7.48 -12.08 -3.52
N THR A 79 -8.72 -12.17 -4.01
CA THR A 79 -9.78 -12.98 -3.39
C THR A 79 -9.70 -14.44 -3.83
N TYR A 80 -9.41 -14.70 -5.11
CA TYR A 80 -9.36 -16.06 -5.65
C TYR A 80 -7.98 -16.73 -5.52
N VAL A 81 -6.90 -15.95 -5.54
CA VAL A 81 -5.53 -16.47 -5.46
C VAL A 81 -4.98 -16.31 -4.06
N ARG A 82 -4.66 -17.44 -3.42
CA ARG A 82 -4.05 -17.51 -2.08
C ARG A 82 -2.62 -16.95 -2.07
N LYS A 83 -2.22 -16.31 -0.96
CA LYS A 83 -0.88 -15.74 -0.70
C LYS A 83 -0.40 -14.78 -1.80
N SER A 84 -1.34 -14.07 -2.43
CA SER A 84 -1.10 -13.26 -3.62
C SER A 84 -1.01 -11.77 -3.34
N ARG A 85 -1.32 -11.31 -2.13
CA ARG A 85 -1.44 -9.87 -1.80
C ARG A 85 -0.13 -9.11 -2.00
N HIS A 86 0.99 -9.66 -1.50
CA HIS A 86 2.31 -9.06 -1.70
C HIS A 86 2.76 -9.12 -3.16
N ILE A 87 2.44 -10.21 -3.87
CA ILE A 87 2.74 -10.35 -5.31
C ILE A 87 1.97 -9.32 -6.13
N ALA A 88 0.67 -9.16 -5.86
CA ALA A 88 -0.19 -8.18 -6.52
C ALA A 88 0.31 -6.74 -6.30
N LEU A 89 0.79 -6.42 -5.08
CA LEU A 89 1.44 -5.13 -4.80
C LEU A 89 2.67 -4.93 -5.68
N VAL A 90 3.60 -5.90 -5.71
CA VAL A 90 4.83 -5.79 -6.51
C VAL A 90 4.51 -5.63 -8.00
N LEU A 91 3.60 -6.45 -8.54
CA LEU A 91 3.18 -6.37 -9.95
C LEU A 91 2.57 -5.00 -10.30
N THR A 92 1.73 -4.45 -9.41
CA THR A 92 1.12 -3.14 -9.60
C THR A 92 2.18 -2.04 -9.66
N TYR A 93 3.19 -2.07 -8.77
CA TYR A 93 4.27 -1.08 -8.80
C TYR A 93 5.22 -1.27 -9.99
N LEU A 94 5.48 -2.50 -10.44
CA LEU A 94 6.26 -2.75 -11.65
C LEU A 94 5.57 -2.18 -12.90
N MET A 95 4.25 -2.36 -13.00
CA MET A 95 3.45 -1.75 -14.07
C MET A 95 3.54 -0.22 -14.03
N ALA A 96 3.51 0.39 -12.85
CA ALA A 96 3.64 1.83 -12.69
C ALA A 96 5.03 2.37 -13.06
N ILE A 97 6.10 1.63 -12.71
CA ILE A 97 7.47 1.94 -13.14
C ILE A 97 7.57 1.90 -14.66
N ALA A 98 6.96 0.89 -15.32
CA ALA A 98 6.88 0.85 -16.78
C ALA A 98 6.17 2.09 -17.34
N GLY A 99 5.08 2.55 -16.69
CA GLY A 99 4.39 3.79 -17.05
C GLY A 99 5.29 5.04 -16.99
N ILE A 100 6.09 5.19 -15.94
CA ILE A 100 7.05 6.31 -15.82
C ILE A 100 8.13 6.22 -16.89
N LEU A 101 8.66 5.03 -17.15
CA LEU A 101 9.66 4.81 -18.18
C LEU A 101 9.11 5.15 -19.56
N MET A 102 7.84 4.83 -19.84
CA MET A 102 7.17 5.24 -21.07
C MET A 102 7.11 6.76 -21.20
N ILE A 103 6.77 7.50 -20.14
CA ILE A 103 6.72 8.96 -20.18
C ILE A 103 8.11 9.58 -20.40
N LYS A 104 9.16 8.98 -19.83
CA LYS A 104 10.54 9.52 -19.84
C LYS A 104 11.33 9.16 -21.09
N LEU A 105 11.13 7.97 -21.66
CA LEU A 105 11.91 7.48 -22.81
C LEU A 105 11.25 7.77 -24.16
N LEU A 106 9.94 7.98 -24.22
CA LEU A 106 9.27 8.20 -25.49
C LEU A 106 9.44 9.64 -26.01
N PRO A 107 9.58 9.82 -27.34
CA PRO A 107 9.61 11.13 -27.97
C PRO A 107 8.34 11.93 -27.67
N THR A 108 8.47 13.26 -27.58
CA THR A 108 7.35 14.19 -27.36
C THR A 108 6.28 14.15 -28.47
N ALA A 109 6.61 13.60 -29.64
CA ALA A 109 5.68 13.39 -30.75
C ALA A 109 4.59 12.34 -30.44
N GLU A 110 4.89 11.34 -29.61
CA GLU A 110 4.01 10.20 -29.32
C GLU A 110 3.08 10.49 -28.12
N LYS A 111 2.20 11.48 -28.28
CA LYS A 111 1.30 11.98 -27.21
C LYS A 111 0.44 10.89 -26.58
N LEU A 112 -0.10 9.96 -27.39
CA LEU A 112 -0.95 8.86 -26.92
C LEU A 112 -0.19 7.87 -26.05
N SER A 113 1.04 7.54 -26.41
CA SER A 113 1.86 6.59 -25.66
C SER A 113 2.31 7.18 -24.31
N ARG A 114 2.58 8.48 -24.25
CA ARG A 114 2.85 9.19 -22.97
C ARG A 114 1.61 9.26 -22.09
N LEU A 115 0.42 9.44 -22.68
CA LEU A 115 -0.85 9.38 -21.97
C LEU A 115 -1.14 7.98 -21.42
N ALA A 116 -0.88 6.92 -22.19
CA ALA A 116 -0.98 5.55 -21.72
C ALA A 116 -0.04 5.28 -20.53
N GLY A 117 1.20 5.79 -20.59
CA GLY A 117 2.13 5.74 -19.45
C GLY A 117 1.56 6.43 -18.20
N PHE A 118 0.87 7.56 -18.36
CA PHE A 118 0.22 8.24 -17.25
C PHE A 118 -0.94 7.43 -16.67
N TRP A 119 -1.73 6.76 -17.51
CA TRP A 119 -2.80 5.85 -17.04
C TRP A 119 -2.24 4.66 -16.24
N LEU A 120 -1.08 4.12 -16.63
CA LEU A 120 -0.40 3.06 -15.87
C LEU A 120 0.07 3.53 -14.48
N ILE A 121 0.46 4.79 -14.35
CA ILE A 121 0.81 5.39 -13.04
C ILE A 121 -0.45 5.50 -12.16
N MET A 122 -1.58 5.93 -12.73
CA MET A 122 -2.86 6.03 -12.01
C MET A 122 -3.39 4.66 -11.56
N ALA A 123 -3.01 3.59 -12.25
CA ALA A 123 -3.39 2.23 -11.92
C ALA A 123 -2.74 1.66 -10.64
N VAL A 124 -1.95 2.45 -9.90
CA VAL A 124 -1.41 2.11 -8.57
C VAL A 124 -2.45 2.15 -7.44
N ALA A 125 -3.65 2.65 -7.72
CA ALA A 125 -4.74 2.78 -6.73
C ALA A 125 -5.04 1.57 -5.83
N PRO A 126 -4.99 0.29 -6.27
CA PRO A 126 -5.26 -0.84 -5.38
C PRO A 126 -4.24 -1.01 -4.26
N ALA A 127 -3.07 -0.38 -4.34
CA ALA A 127 -2.01 -0.60 -3.36
C ALA A 127 -2.40 -0.15 -1.94
N PHE A 128 -3.14 0.96 -1.79
CA PHE A 128 -3.55 1.46 -0.48
C PHE A 128 -4.61 0.56 0.19
N PRO A 129 -5.71 0.15 -0.47
CA PRO A 129 -6.63 -0.86 0.07
C PRO A 129 -5.96 -2.20 0.39
N LEU A 130 -5.02 -2.67 -0.43
CA LEU A 130 -4.28 -3.90 -0.15
C LEU A 130 -3.43 -3.80 1.12
N MET A 131 -2.76 -2.65 1.33
CA MET A 131 -2.04 -2.38 2.57
C MET A 131 -2.98 -2.40 3.78
N LEU A 132 -4.16 -1.77 3.70
CA LEU A 132 -5.15 -1.81 4.78
C LEU A 132 -5.66 -3.23 5.06
N SER A 133 -5.82 -4.04 4.02
CA SER A 133 -6.18 -5.45 4.17
C SER A 133 -5.06 -6.23 4.90
N LEU A 134 -3.80 -5.98 4.55
CA LEU A 134 -2.65 -6.57 5.23
C LEU A 134 -2.51 -6.12 6.68
N SER A 135 -2.76 -4.84 6.99
CA SER A 135 -2.71 -4.35 8.37
C SER A 135 -3.82 -4.96 9.23
N ALA A 136 -5.04 -5.06 8.70
CA ALA A 136 -6.15 -5.72 9.39
C ALA A 136 -5.89 -7.20 9.67
N SER A 137 -5.17 -7.89 8.78
CA SER A 137 -4.82 -9.30 8.91
C SER A 137 -3.59 -9.60 9.75
N ASN A 138 -2.63 -8.67 9.87
CA ASN A 138 -1.33 -8.91 10.51
C ASN A 138 -1.16 -8.24 11.88
N ILE A 139 -2.20 -7.57 12.38
CA ILE A 139 -2.17 -6.87 13.67
C ILE A 139 -3.36 -7.34 14.51
N ALA A 140 -3.08 -7.75 15.74
CA ALA A 140 -4.07 -8.10 16.76
C ALA A 140 -3.85 -7.23 18.02
N GLY A 141 -4.88 -7.14 18.86
CA GLY A 141 -4.94 -6.20 19.98
C GLY A 141 -5.71 -4.92 19.63
N PHE A 142 -6.65 -4.48 20.46
CA PHE A 142 -7.48 -3.31 20.22
C PHE A 142 -6.64 -2.02 20.19
N THR A 143 -5.84 -1.78 21.23
CA THR A 143 -5.02 -0.57 21.35
C THR A 143 -3.92 -0.54 20.29
N LYS A 144 -3.34 -1.71 20.00
CA LYS A 144 -2.35 -1.88 18.93
C LYS A 144 -2.92 -1.57 17.54
N LYS A 145 -4.09 -2.11 17.19
CA LYS A 145 -4.77 -1.80 15.92
C LYS A 145 -5.04 -0.31 15.77
N SER A 146 -5.60 0.33 16.81
CA SER A 146 -5.89 1.77 16.80
C SER A 146 -4.62 2.60 16.59
N THR A 147 -3.54 2.27 17.31
CA THR A 147 -2.25 2.95 17.21
C THR A 147 -1.64 2.82 15.81
N VAL A 148 -1.67 1.62 15.21
CA VAL A 148 -1.14 1.43 13.85
C VAL A 148 -1.97 2.19 12.80
N MET A 149 -3.29 2.25 12.94
CA MET A 149 -4.13 3.05 12.05
C MET A 149 -3.81 4.54 12.17
N ALA A 150 -3.56 5.04 13.38
CA ALA A 150 -3.09 6.40 13.59
C ALA A 150 -1.72 6.65 12.93
N MET A 151 -0.78 5.70 13.04
CA MET A 151 0.51 5.79 12.35
C MET A 151 0.34 5.80 10.81
N ILE A 152 -0.50 4.93 10.26
CA ILE A 152 -0.80 4.91 8.82
C ILE A 152 -1.35 6.28 8.38
N PHE A 153 -2.26 6.86 9.16
CA PHE A 153 -2.86 8.15 8.87
C PHE A 153 -1.83 9.30 8.94
N LEU A 154 -0.93 9.28 9.92
CA LEU A 154 0.18 10.25 9.98
C LEU A 154 1.10 10.14 8.76
N GLY A 155 1.44 8.92 8.34
CA GLY A 155 2.22 8.68 7.12
C GLY A 155 1.49 9.22 5.88
N TYR A 156 0.18 8.95 5.78
CA TYR A 156 -0.66 9.44 4.69
C TYR A 156 -0.65 10.97 4.58
N CYS A 157 -0.85 11.66 5.70
CA CYS A 157 -0.84 13.13 5.75
C CYS A 157 0.53 13.71 5.41
N ALA A 158 1.60 13.17 6.00
CA ALA A 158 2.97 13.64 5.75
C ALA A 158 3.40 13.41 4.29
N GLY A 159 3.02 12.28 3.70
CA GLY A 159 3.32 11.98 2.30
C GLY A 159 2.60 12.92 1.34
N ASN A 160 1.30 13.14 1.54
CA ASN A 160 0.52 14.07 0.72
C ASN A 160 0.98 15.53 0.84
N LEU A 161 1.45 15.94 2.02
CA LEU A 161 2.05 17.27 2.20
C LEU A 161 3.37 17.41 1.43
N SER A 162 4.17 16.36 1.39
CA SER A 162 5.50 16.36 0.75
C SER A 162 5.42 16.22 -0.78
N GLY A 163 4.43 15.52 -1.31
CA GLY A 163 4.29 15.20 -2.74
C GLY A 163 4.38 16.40 -3.69
N PRO A 164 3.53 17.44 -3.52
CA PRO A 164 3.55 18.63 -4.36
C PRO A 164 4.89 19.38 -4.40
N GLN A 165 5.70 19.29 -3.34
CA GLN A 165 6.98 20.00 -3.25
C GLN A 165 8.02 19.51 -4.28
N PHE A 166 7.86 18.29 -4.80
CA PHE A 166 8.74 17.74 -5.84
C PHE A 166 8.37 18.20 -7.26
N PHE A 167 7.21 18.84 -7.45
CA PHE A 167 6.79 19.41 -8.74
C PHE A 167 7.31 20.85 -8.87
N ILE A 168 8.60 20.96 -9.21
CA ILE A 168 9.28 22.24 -9.30
C ILE A 168 8.85 22.98 -10.57
N SER A 169 8.29 24.19 -10.42
CA SER A 169 7.81 25.02 -11.54
C SER A 169 8.89 25.36 -12.57
N THR A 170 10.16 25.44 -12.16
CA THR A 170 11.29 25.76 -13.05
C THR A 170 11.67 24.60 -13.98
N GLU A 171 11.23 23.38 -13.70
CA GLU A 171 11.47 22.20 -14.55
C GLU A 171 10.30 21.90 -15.49
N ALA A 172 9.29 22.77 -15.52
CA ALA A 172 8.19 22.63 -16.47
C ALA A 172 8.72 22.74 -17.92
N PRO A 173 8.23 21.93 -18.87
CA PRO A 173 7.17 20.90 -18.76
C PRO A 173 7.67 19.49 -18.46
N GLY A 174 8.99 19.29 -18.35
CA GLY A 174 9.61 17.96 -18.24
C GLY A 174 9.53 17.33 -16.85
N TYR A 175 9.45 18.15 -15.79
CA TYR A 175 9.35 17.75 -14.38
C TYR A 175 10.24 16.55 -14.02
N HIS A 176 11.52 16.59 -14.46
CA HIS A 176 12.44 15.46 -14.33
C HIS A 176 12.64 15.03 -12.88
N THR A 177 12.69 15.99 -11.95
CA THR A 177 12.80 15.72 -10.52
C THR A 177 11.55 14.99 -10.01
N ALA A 178 10.35 15.45 -10.38
CA ALA A 178 9.10 14.79 -9.95
C ALA A 178 9.02 13.33 -10.43
N TYR A 179 9.26 13.08 -11.71
CA TYR A 179 9.22 11.71 -12.25
C TYR A 179 10.30 10.80 -11.65
N THR A 180 11.49 11.34 -11.39
CA THR A 180 12.56 10.58 -10.75
C THR A 180 12.23 10.27 -9.30
N THR A 181 11.69 11.23 -8.53
CA THR A 181 11.22 10.99 -7.17
C THR A 181 10.13 9.92 -7.12
N ILE A 182 9.14 9.98 -8.01
CA ILE A 182 8.07 8.97 -8.06
C ILE A 182 8.65 7.58 -8.35
N MET A 183 9.59 7.47 -9.30
CA MET A 183 10.25 6.19 -9.61
C MET A 183 11.01 5.64 -8.40
N VAL A 184 11.75 6.48 -7.68
CA VAL A 184 12.46 6.10 -6.45
C VAL A 184 11.48 5.65 -5.37
N CYS A 185 10.37 6.38 -5.16
CA CYS A 185 9.32 5.99 -4.22
C CYS A 185 8.72 4.61 -4.56
N TYR A 186 8.48 4.31 -5.84
CA TYR A 186 7.98 3.00 -6.25
C TYR A 186 9.02 1.89 -6.04
N ALA A 187 10.30 2.14 -6.35
CA ALA A 187 11.37 1.20 -6.09
C ALA A 187 11.54 0.89 -4.60
N ILE A 188 11.52 1.93 -3.74
CA ILE A 188 11.57 1.75 -2.28
C ILE A 188 10.33 1.00 -1.79
N THR A 189 9.15 1.31 -2.31
CA THR A 189 7.92 0.58 -1.94
C THR A 189 8.03 -0.91 -2.28
N ILE A 190 8.55 -1.26 -3.47
CA ILE A 190 8.81 -2.66 -3.83
C ILE A 190 9.78 -3.31 -2.83
N ALA A 191 10.89 -2.64 -2.52
CA ALA A 191 11.86 -3.14 -1.53
C ALA A 191 11.22 -3.35 -0.15
N LEU A 192 10.34 -2.45 0.28
CA LEU A 192 9.59 -2.59 1.53
C LEU A 192 8.63 -3.79 1.50
N VAL A 193 7.89 -3.99 0.42
CA VAL A 193 6.97 -5.14 0.27
C VAL A 193 7.72 -6.46 0.28
N VAL A 194 8.84 -6.53 -0.44
CA VAL A 194 9.70 -7.73 -0.46
C VAL A 194 10.33 -7.96 0.92
N GLY A 195 10.81 -6.90 1.59
CA GLY A 195 11.39 -6.97 2.92
C GLY A 195 10.41 -7.49 3.97
N ILE A 196 9.18 -6.97 4.00
CA ILE A 196 8.17 -7.45 4.95
C ILE A 196 7.74 -8.88 4.63
N TYR A 197 7.63 -9.25 3.35
CA TYR A 197 7.29 -10.62 2.96
C TYR A 197 8.30 -11.62 3.51
N PHE A 198 9.60 -11.35 3.36
CA PHE A 198 10.66 -12.20 3.92
C PHE A 198 10.65 -12.19 5.45
N TYR A 199 10.43 -11.03 6.08
CA TYR A 199 10.34 -10.92 7.53
C TYR A 199 9.18 -11.74 8.11
N LEU A 200 7.97 -11.63 7.52
CA LEU A 200 6.80 -12.41 7.95
C LEU A 200 6.99 -13.91 7.68
N THR A 201 7.62 -14.27 6.57
CA THR A 201 7.95 -15.67 6.27
C THR A 201 8.94 -16.24 7.31
N TRP A 202 9.97 -15.48 7.67
CA TRP A 202 10.94 -15.87 8.69
C TRP A 202 10.30 -16.00 10.06
N GLU A 203 9.48 -15.02 10.46
CA GLU A 203 8.77 -15.03 11.74
C GLU A 203 7.79 -16.22 11.84
N ASN A 204 7.03 -16.49 10.78
CA ASN A 204 6.16 -17.67 10.72
C ASN A 204 6.97 -18.97 10.83
N ARG A 205 8.10 -19.09 10.10
CA ARG A 205 8.97 -20.28 10.20
C ARG A 205 9.58 -20.44 11.59
N ARG A 206 9.96 -19.36 12.26
CA ARG A 206 10.48 -19.40 13.63
C ARG A 206 9.41 -19.94 14.58
N ARG A 207 8.18 -19.41 14.50
CA ARG A 207 7.05 -19.87 15.32
C ARG A 207 6.65 -21.32 15.04
N ASP A 208 6.69 -21.73 13.77
CA ASP A 208 6.42 -23.13 13.38
C ASP A 208 7.48 -24.08 13.95
N ASN A 209 8.76 -23.68 13.96
CA ASN A 209 9.84 -24.48 14.53
C ASN A 209 9.77 -24.56 16.06
N GLU A 210 9.38 -23.47 16.73
CA GLU A 210 9.22 -23.44 18.19
C GLU A 210 8.03 -24.27 18.68
N GLN A 211 6.96 -24.37 17.89
CA GLN A 211 5.74 -25.09 18.25
C GLN A 211 5.67 -26.51 17.67
N GLY A 212 6.54 -26.85 16.71
CA GLY A 212 6.51 -28.14 16.02
C GLY A 212 5.26 -28.37 15.15
N VAL A 213 4.44 -27.33 14.94
CA VAL A 213 3.19 -27.39 14.16
C VAL A 213 3.21 -26.32 13.09
N LYS A 214 3.07 -26.74 11.83
CA LYS A 214 2.83 -25.84 10.70
C LYS A 214 1.34 -25.54 10.62
N ARG A 215 0.94 -24.30 10.90
CA ARG A 215 -0.43 -23.82 10.67
C ARG A 215 -0.44 -22.91 9.44
N ASP A 216 -1.39 -23.12 8.53
CA ASP A 216 -1.52 -22.21 7.39
C ASP A 216 -2.14 -20.88 7.86
N PRO A 217 -1.43 -19.73 7.74
CA PRO A 217 -1.97 -18.41 8.09
C PRO A 217 -3.26 -18.03 7.34
N GLU A 218 -3.56 -18.69 6.22
CA GLU A 218 -4.80 -18.46 5.49
C GLU A 218 -5.91 -19.49 5.77
N GLU A 219 -5.63 -20.63 6.40
CA GLU A 219 -6.68 -21.57 6.85
C GLU A 219 -7.39 -21.06 8.10
N SER A 220 -6.71 -20.29 8.96
CA SER A 220 -7.33 -19.59 10.09
C SER A 220 -8.36 -18.52 9.67
N ARG A 221 -8.59 -18.30 8.37
CA ARG A 221 -9.72 -17.54 7.85
C ARG A 221 -11.06 -18.27 8.06
N GLN A 222 -11.03 -19.57 8.37
CA GLN A 222 -12.17 -20.38 8.82
C GLN A 222 -12.14 -20.64 10.33
N VAL A 223 -11.55 -19.74 11.14
CA VAL A 223 -11.85 -19.78 12.58
C VAL A 223 -13.32 -19.38 12.72
N ASP A 224 -14.14 -20.41 12.93
CA ASP A 224 -15.54 -20.32 13.28
C ASP A 224 -15.63 -19.39 14.50
N LEU A 225 -16.26 -18.22 14.32
CA LEU A 225 -16.49 -17.23 15.40
C LEU A 225 -17.36 -17.82 16.54
N THR A 226 -17.82 -19.06 16.36
CA THR A 226 -18.77 -19.78 17.20
C THR A 226 -18.12 -20.77 18.16
N GLU A 227 -16.91 -21.28 17.90
CA GLU A 227 -16.29 -22.35 18.72
C GLU A 227 -15.17 -21.89 19.67
N ASP A 228 -14.41 -20.83 19.37
CA ASP A 228 -13.32 -20.32 20.22
C ASP A 228 -13.74 -19.08 21.07
N GLY A 229 -14.89 -19.21 21.76
CA GLY A 229 -15.43 -18.18 22.65
C GLY A 229 -14.53 -17.79 23.84
N THR A 230 -13.42 -18.50 24.06
CA THR A 230 -12.40 -18.22 25.08
C THR A 230 -11.24 -17.36 24.58
N LEU A 231 -10.93 -17.33 23.27
CA LEU A 231 -9.86 -16.45 22.73
C LEU A 231 -10.31 -15.01 22.52
N LEU A 232 -11.62 -14.77 22.43
CA LEU A 232 -12.22 -13.42 22.42
C LEU A 232 -12.28 -12.78 23.81
N GLN A 233 -11.95 -13.51 24.89
CA GLN A 233 -11.99 -13.01 26.26
C GLN A 233 -10.72 -12.28 26.72
N VAL A 234 -9.63 -12.36 25.95
CA VAL A 234 -8.35 -11.71 26.29
C VAL A 234 -7.88 -10.89 25.10
N ASP A 235 -7.75 -9.57 25.26
CA ASP A 235 -7.20 -8.66 24.24
C ASP A 235 -5.68 -8.89 24.10
N GLU A 236 -5.29 -10.03 23.54
CA GLU A 236 -3.89 -10.38 23.30
C GLU A 236 -3.38 -9.77 21.99
N THR A 237 -2.18 -9.21 22.01
CA THR A 237 -1.50 -8.73 20.81
C THR A 237 -1.01 -9.89 19.93
N ASP A 238 -0.68 -9.62 18.66
CA ASP A 238 -0.10 -10.62 17.74
C ASP A 238 1.26 -11.18 18.20
N LYS A 239 1.95 -10.51 19.14
CA LYS A 239 3.16 -11.04 19.79
C LYS A 239 2.84 -11.88 21.02
N GLN A 240 1.83 -11.51 21.80
CA GLN A 240 1.39 -12.26 22.97
C GLN A 240 0.74 -13.59 22.56
N ASN A 241 -0.11 -13.54 21.53
CA ASN A 241 -0.76 -14.72 20.99
C ASN A 241 0.21 -15.55 20.15
N LYS A 242 0.78 -16.60 20.76
CA LYS A 242 1.70 -17.55 20.10
C LYS A 242 1.02 -18.37 19.00
N ASN A 243 -0.31 -18.48 18.99
CA ASN A 243 -1.05 -19.18 17.93
C ASN A 243 -1.22 -18.33 16.67
N PHE A 244 -0.98 -17.01 16.75
CA PHE A 244 -1.11 -16.09 15.63
C PHE A 244 -0.07 -16.38 14.54
N ARG A 245 -0.53 -16.44 13.28
CA ARG A 245 0.30 -16.58 12.08
C ARG A 245 0.05 -15.41 11.14
N TYR A 246 1.13 -14.85 10.59
CA TYR A 246 1.07 -13.69 9.74
C TYR A 246 0.68 -14.06 8.30
N ILE A 247 -0.22 -13.29 7.70
CA ILE A 247 -0.67 -13.47 6.32
C ILE A 247 0.37 -12.92 5.34
N LEU A 248 0.69 -13.75 4.35
CA LEU A 248 1.62 -13.50 3.25
C LEU A 248 0.93 -13.02 1.96
#